data_AF-A0A3D4MJW8-F1
#
_entry.id   AF-A0A3D4MJW8-F1
#
_cell.length_a   1.000
_cell.length_b   1.000
_cell.length_c   1.000
_cell.angle_alpha   90.00
_cell.angle_beta   90.00
_cell.angle_gamma   90.00
#
_symmetry.space_group_name_H-M   'P 1'
#
loop_
_entity.id
_entity.type
_entity.pdbx_description
1 polymer ?
#
loop_
_entity_poly.entity_id
_entity_poly.type
_entity_poly.pdbx_seq_one_letter_code
_entity_poly.pdbx_strand_id
1 'polypeptide(L)'
;VTQDYVESVKWFKLAADQGLALGQNNLGLCYYNGQGVTQDYKEAIKWFELAADQGNSSAQNELGDCYFDGKEVIQDYEKAVKWYKL
;
A
#
# COMPACT_ATOMS: atom_id res chain seq x y z
N VAL A 1 -5.29 -23.70 9.55
CA VAL A 1 -5.04 -23.24 8.16
C VAL A 1 -3.78 -22.40 8.21
N THR A 2 -2.71 -22.81 7.53
CA THR A 2 -1.50 -22.00 7.41
C THR A 2 -1.77 -20.87 6.43
N GLN A 3 -1.56 -19.63 6.88
CA GLN A 3 -1.71 -18.46 6.04
C GLN A 3 -0.55 -18.44 5.03
N ASP A 4 -0.85 -18.65 3.75
CA ASP A 4 0.13 -18.61 2.66
C ASP A 4 0.13 -17.22 2.03
N TYR A 5 1.02 -16.37 2.56
CA TYR A 5 1.20 -15.01 2.05
C TYR A 5 1.77 -14.99 0.63
N VAL A 6 2.57 -15.99 0.24
CA VAL A 6 3.15 -16.06 -1.11
C VAL A 6 2.06 -16.32 -2.14
N GLU A 7 1.14 -17.22 -1.85
CA GLU A 7 0.00 -17.46 -2.73
C GLU A 7 -0.97 -16.26 -2.75
N SER A 8 -1.21 -15.64 -1.60
CA SER A 8 -2.07 -14.44 -1.50
C SER A 8 -1.53 -13.28 -2.35
N VAL A 9 -0.21 -13.05 -2.33
CA VAL A 9 0.46 -12.03 -3.16
C VAL A 9 0.18 -12.24 -4.64
N LYS A 10 0.16 -13.49 -5.14
CA LYS A 10 -0.12 -13.75 -6.56
C LYS A 10 -1.52 -13.26 -6.95
N TRP A 11 -2.51 -13.52 -6.12
CA TRP A 11 -3.89 -13.07 -6.34
C TRP A 11 -4.03 -11.55 -6.22
N PHE A 12 -3.39 -10.95 -5.20
CA PHE A 12 -3.38 -9.50 -5.06
C PHE A 12 -2.71 -8.82 -6.24
N LYS A 13 -1.60 -9.38 -6.75
CA LYS A 13 -0.94 -8.88 -7.95
C LYS A 13 -1.83 -8.96 -9.19
N LEU A 14 -2.49 -10.09 -9.41
CA LEU A 14 -3.43 -10.22 -10.52
C LEU A 14 -4.58 -9.21 -10.44
N ALA A 15 -5.10 -8.94 -9.25
CA ALA A 15 -6.13 -7.92 -9.02
C ALA A 15 -5.58 -6.50 -9.19
N ALA A 16 -4.39 -6.23 -8.68
CA ALA A 16 -3.72 -4.93 -8.75
C ALA A 16 -3.37 -4.54 -10.19
N ASP A 17 -2.88 -5.51 -10.98
CA ASP A 17 -2.55 -5.37 -12.40
C ASP A 17 -3.82 -5.11 -13.25
N GLN A 18 -5.00 -5.55 -12.78
CA GLN A 18 -6.29 -5.22 -13.38
C GLN A 18 -6.85 -3.86 -12.93
N GLY A 19 -6.11 -3.12 -12.11
CA GLY A 19 -6.50 -1.81 -11.62
C GLY A 19 -7.44 -1.85 -10.41
N LEU A 20 -7.72 -3.01 -9.82
CA LEU A 20 -8.65 -3.10 -8.69
C LEU A 20 -8.02 -2.46 -7.45
N ALA A 21 -8.61 -1.36 -6.96
CA ALA A 21 -8.07 -0.59 -5.83
C ALA A 21 -7.84 -1.44 -4.56
N LEU A 22 -8.71 -2.41 -4.26
CA LEU A 22 -8.51 -3.33 -3.13
C LEU A 22 -7.32 -4.28 -3.34
N GLY A 23 -7.10 -4.73 -4.58
CA GLY A 23 -5.95 -5.56 -4.93
C GLY A 23 -4.64 -4.78 -4.81
N GLN A 24 -4.64 -3.54 -5.29
CA GLN A 24 -3.52 -2.60 -5.16
C GLN A 24 -3.21 -2.31 -3.68
N ASN A 25 -4.23 -1.98 -2.86
CA ASN A 25 -4.04 -1.77 -1.42
C ASN A 25 -3.43 -3.00 -0.73
N ASN A 26 -3.97 -4.20 -0.99
CA ASN A 26 -3.46 -5.42 -0.36
C ASN A 26 -2.05 -5.79 -0.82
N LEU A 27 -1.73 -5.55 -2.10
CA LEU A 27 -0.36 -5.74 -2.59
C LEU A 27 0.60 -4.72 -1.96
N GLY A 28 0.15 -3.47 -1.79
CA GLY A 28 0.88 -2.44 -1.04
C GLY A 28 1.19 -2.89 0.39
N LEU A 29 0.20 -3.44 1.11
CA LEU A 29 0.38 -4.00 2.46
C LEU A 29 1.37 -5.18 2.48
N CYS A 30 1.37 -6.03 1.46
CA CYS A 30 2.33 -7.12 1.35
C CYS A 30 3.77 -6.59 1.25
N TYR A 31 4.00 -5.58 0.41
CA TYR A 31 5.31 -4.92 0.29
C TYR A 31 5.68 -4.13 1.56
N TYR A 32 4.72 -3.47 2.20
CA TYR A 32 4.95 -2.71 3.43
C TYR A 32 5.38 -3.62 4.58
N ASN A 33 4.77 -4.81 4.71
CA ASN A 33 5.02 -5.74 5.81
C ASN A 33 6.03 -6.85 5.49
N GLY A 34 6.49 -6.95 4.23
CA GLY A 34 7.31 -8.09 3.78
C GLY A 34 6.58 -9.43 3.82
N GLN A 35 5.26 -9.42 3.59
CA GLN A 35 4.41 -10.61 3.66
C GLN A 35 4.31 -11.27 2.29
N GLY A 36 4.97 -12.41 2.12
CA GLY A 36 4.97 -13.15 0.85
C GLY A 36 5.82 -12.51 -0.26
N VAL A 37 6.41 -11.34 0.01
CA VAL A 37 7.38 -10.62 -0.82
C VAL A 37 8.47 -10.04 0.07
N THR A 38 9.62 -9.70 -0.52
CA THR A 38 10.61 -8.86 0.16
C THR A 38 9.99 -7.52 0.51
N GLN A 39 10.19 -7.07 1.75
CA GLN A 39 9.70 -5.77 2.20
C GLN A 39 10.31 -4.64 1.33
N ASP A 40 9.46 -3.76 0.83
CA ASP A 40 9.84 -2.60 0.03
C ASP A 40 8.80 -1.47 0.21
N TYR A 41 9.15 -0.47 1.01
CA TYR A 41 8.27 0.65 1.29
C TYR A 41 7.99 1.52 0.06
N LYS A 42 8.94 1.63 -0.88
CA LYS A 42 8.74 2.42 -2.10
C LYS A 42 7.74 1.75 -3.01
N GLU A 43 7.83 0.44 -3.15
CA GLU A 43 6.86 -0.32 -3.93
C GLU A 43 5.48 -0.32 -3.25
N ALA A 44 5.43 -0.43 -1.92
CA ALA A 44 4.19 -0.30 -1.16
C ALA A 44 3.49 1.05 -1.43
N ILE A 45 4.22 2.16 -1.33
CA ILE A 45 3.70 3.51 -1.56
C ILE A 45 3.14 3.66 -2.97
N LYS A 46 3.81 3.15 -4.01
CA LYS A 46 3.27 3.19 -5.39
C LYS A 46 1.91 2.50 -5.50
N TRP A 47 1.78 1.33 -4.88
CA TRP A 47 0.50 0.60 -4.90
C TRP A 47 -0.59 1.30 -4.09
N PHE A 48 -0.23 1.90 -2.95
CA PHE A 48 -1.16 2.71 -2.19
C PHE A 48 -1.58 3.97 -2.95
N GLU A 49 -0.69 4.66 -3.65
CA GLU A 49 -1.01 5.84 -4.48
C GLU A 49 -2.04 5.47 -5.55
N LEU A 50 -1.84 4.37 -6.28
CA LEU A 50 -2.78 3.89 -7.29
C LEU A 50 -4.17 3.56 -6.70
N ALA A 51 -4.21 2.97 -5.51
CA ALA A 51 -5.47 2.65 -4.83
C ALA A 51 -6.15 3.93 -4.28
N ALA A 52 -5.38 4.84 -3.71
CA ALA A 52 -5.85 6.08 -3.11
C ALA A 52 -6.40 7.06 -4.17
N ASP A 53 -5.79 7.10 -5.35
CA ASP A 53 -6.28 7.87 -6.51
C ASP A 53 -7.66 7.38 -7.00
N GLN A 54 -8.03 6.14 -6.67
CA GLN A 54 -9.36 5.57 -6.93
C GLN A 54 -10.33 5.76 -5.76
N GLY A 55 -9.94 6.50 -4.72
CA GLY A 55 -10.77 6.75 -3.53
C GLY A 55 -10.76 5.61 -2.50
N ASN A 56 -9.76 4.73 -2.53
CA ASN A 56 -9.62 3.72 -1.48
C ASN A 56 -9.15 4.37 -0.17
N SER A 57 -10.06 4.47 0.80
CA SER A 57 -9.79 5.13 2.08
C SER A 57 -8.74 4.42 2.94
N SER A 58 -8.63 3.09 2.83
CA SER A 58 -7.54 2.36 3.50
C SER A 58 -6.19 2.81 2.95
N ALA A 59 -6.02 2.82 1.62
CA ALA A 59 -4.77 3.23 1.00
C ALA A 59 -4.41 4.71 1.28
N GLN A 60 -5.41 5.60 1.35
CA GLN A 60 -5.22 6.98 1.75
C GLN A 60 -4.66 7.10 3.19
N ASN A 61 -5.20 6.33 4.13
CA ASN A 61 -4.68 6.28 5.50
C ASN A 61 -3.25 5.71 5.55
N GLU A 62 -2.99 4.60 4.85
CA GLU A 62 -1.65 4.00 4.79
C GLU A 62 -0.60 4.98 4.23
N LEU A 63 -0.96 5.78 3.21
CA LEU A 63 -0.09 6.85 2.70
C LEU A 63 0.13 7.96 3.72
N GLY A 64 -0.93 8.36 4.42
CA GLY A 64 -0.83 9.31 5.52
C GLY A 64 0.17 8.85 6.57
N ASP A 65 0.07 7.58 6.98
CA ASP A 65 0.97 6.94 7.95
C ASP A 65 2.40 6.85 7.41
N CYS A 66 2.59 6.45 6.15
CA CYS A 66 3.90 6.41 5.50
C CYS A 66 4.62 7.77 5.53
N TYR A 67 3.92 8.85 5.17
CA TYR A 67 4.51 10.20 5.16
C TYR A 67 4.65 10.80 6.57
N PHE A 68 3.80 10.38 7.52
CA PHE A 68 3.88 10.79 8.92
C PHE A 68 5.05 10.11 9.64
N ASP A 69 5.21 8.80 9.50
CA ASP A 69 6.27 8.03 10.17
C ASP A 69 7.65 8.24 9.52
N GLY A 70 7.70 8.56 8.22
CA GLY A 70 8.95 8.70 7.48
C GLY A 70 9.72 7.40 7.30
N LYS A 71 9.03 6.25 7.26
CA LYS A 71 9.67 4.94 7.04
C LYS A 71 10.17 4.84 5.60
N GLU A 72 11.47 5.03 5.41
CA GLU A 72 12.23 5.00 4.15
C GLU A 72 11.80 5.97 3.02
N VAL A 73 10.71 6.71 3.21
CA VAL A 73 10.43 7.99 2.54
C VAL A 73 10.86 9.16 3.41
N ILE A 74 11.21 10.28 2.79
CA ILE A 74 11.40 11.54 3.50
C ILE A 74 10.07 11.87 4.17
N GLN A 75 10.09 11.97 5.50
CA GLN A 75 8.95 12.39 6.30
C GLN A 75 8.39 13.71 5.76
N ASP A 76 7.09 13.76 5.51
CA ASP A 76 6.42 14.89 4.86
C ASP A 76 5.03 15.07 5.48
N TYR A 77 4.96 15.88 6.52
CA TYR A 77 3.70 16.14 7.23
C TYR A 77 2.64 16.82 6.35
N GLU A 78 3.04 17.61 5.35
CA GLU A 78 2.09 18.25 4.44
C GLU A 78 1.40 17.21 3.57
N LYS A 79 2.17 16.26 3.02
CA LYS A 79 1.62 15.11 2.28
C LYS A 79 0.79 14.20 3.18
N ALA A 80 1.24 13.94 4.41
CA ALA A 80 0.46 13.13 5.34
C ALA A 80 -0.93 13.75 5.59
N VAL A 81 -0.98 15.05 5.91
CA VAL A 81 -2.23 15.79 6.11
C VAL A 81 -3.08 15.82 4.84
N LYS A 82 -2.47 15.91 3.66
CA LYS A 82 -3.20 15.85 2.39
C LYS A 82 -3.94 14.51 2.25
N TRP A 83 -3.25 13.41 2.48
CA TRP A 83 -3.84 12.08 2.33
C TRP A 83 -4.88 11.74 3.40
N TYR A 84 -4.70 12.19 4.65
CA TYR A 84 -5.71 12.03 5.71
C TYR A 84 -6.99 12.85 5.50
N LYS A 85 -6.97 13.84 4.61
CA LYS A 85 -8.12 14.74 4.35
C LYS A 85 -8.96 14.33 3.14
N LEU A 86 -8.52 13.35 2.36
CA LEU A 86 -9.25 12.79 1.24
C LEU A 86 -10.27 11.75 1.73
#